data_AF-A0A914H6V4-F1
#
_entry.id   AF-A0A914H6V4-F1
#
_cell.length_a   1.000
_cell.length_b   1.000
_cell.length_c   1.000
_cell.angle_alpha   90.00
_cell.angle_beta   90.00
_cell.angle_gamma   90.00
#
_symmetry.space_group_name_H-M   'P 1'
#
loop_
_entity.id
_entity.type
_entity.pdbx_description
1 polymer ?
#
loop_
_entity_poly.entity_id
_entity_poly.type
_entity_poly.pdbx_seq_one_letter_code
_entity_poly.pdbx_strand_id
1 'polypeptide(L)'
;MPTTERQQQPQRLIPRQIQQNHHNNFIINKRCANSSPPKRRPQRQLRPSPASFLLAICVALTPPMANSTIECCVAANVPDVCAKTLCNPTQPPSDFAVYDVFESNECSKHLNQIAKCLASGRDHFQCCSREAKDLDESACFGLCRGEGGHHSWYSFQTCLAINIRNIFSCLQRGYRKSPSPPRNIAFQFIGTTEVKLLWEEPKFNAHLVDHYLIYVYERNNERIDYETEVRIAAIGKSVQLKLLEPGTRYTARIIALAETEGDEESDDGESGARSLPSEAHFKTNGMPPQIKAYKERVQVSLGANSVLMACTIRISGGASRTEEPQIRWESKSEENGRFLQKSENSDRFNESYYVFSRFRPRELIAFLKIKKVRSTDFGIWKCKAADEYGESESSIWLTKSSVRPPNAQPPATPLQCCVKVGVQERCLSMCGSAEVETKRYVPRPFMNQNCSGEISKVLSCAMPQVDDSDCCIEMRLPAQCLYLCDFRETPSNLLPHICLNHISTVEQCRLFGTQKRPSSVRNLKAQLSSLAATDSAAVPLLLLRWDAADRADNYYVYWRGRNDAEWTNKSAAKNTQLHINAANAVDEVVVVGANIYGLGPARALSLKAN
;
A
#
# COMPACT_ATOMS: atom_id res chain seq x y z
N MET A 1 41.05 -16.74 -29.04
CA MET A 1 40.34 -17.37 -27.91
C MET A 1 40.12 -16.32 -26.83
N PRO A 2 38.87 -15.99 -26.53
CA PRO A 2 38.48 -15.71 -25.15
C PRO A 2 37.29 -16.60 -24.74
N THR A 3 37.36 -17.10 -23.52
CA THR A 3 36.42 -17.97 -22.84
C THR A 3 35.20 -17.19 -22.34
N THR A 4 34.01 -17.71 -22.65
CA THR A 4 32.69 -17.21 -22.24
C THR A 4 32.35 -17.74 -20.84
N GLU A 5 32.20 -16.86 -19.84
CA GLU A 5 31.63 -17.22 -18.54
C GLU A 5 30.13 -16.88 -18.48
N ARG A 6 29.35 -17.90 -18.10
CA ARG A 6 27.89 -17.90 -17.93
C ARG A 6 27.45 -16.89 -16.86
N GLN A 7 26.52 -16.01 -17.21
CA GLN A 7 25.69 -15.28 -16.24
C GLN A 7 24.64 -16.23 -15.63
N GLN A 8 24.74 -16.47 -14.33
CA GLN A 8 23.67 -17.07 -13.52
C GLN A 8 22.65 -15.99 -13.14
N GLN A 9 21.37 -16.23 -13.43
CA GLN A 9 20.23 -15.43 -12.94
C GLN A 9 19.97 -15.72 -11.44
N PRO A 10 19.62 -14.70 -10.64
CA PRO A 10 19.29 -14.91 -9.23
C PRO A 10 17.87 -15.47 -9.06
N GLN A 11 17.77 -16.54 -8.26
CA GLN A 11 16.53 -17.17 -7.81
C GLN A 11 15.69 -16.18 -6.98
N ARG A 12 14.40 -16.05 -7.32
CA ARG A 12 13.42 -15.27 -6.52
C ARG A 12 13.04 -16.04 -5.26
N LEU A 13 13.42 -15.50 -4.10
CA LEU A 13 12.88 -15.89 -2.80
C LEU A 13 11.51 -15.22 -2.61
N ILE A 14 10.46 -16.03 -2.49
CA ILE A 14 9.10 -15.61 -2.14
C ILE A 14 9.00 -15.54 -0.60
N PRO A 15 8.55 -14.42 0.01
CA PRO A 15 8.38 -14.35 1.46
C PRO A 15 7.10 -15.09 1.91
N ARG A 16 7.25 -16.09 2.79
CA ARG A 16 6.16 -16.65 3.60
C ARG A 16 5.77 -15.67 4.71
N GLN A 17 4.54 -15.18 4.72
CA GLN A 17 3.85 -14.50 5.84
C GLN A 17 2.33 -14.73 5.64
N ILE A 18 1.46 -15.02 6.61
CA ILE A 18 1.47 -15.19 8.07
C ILE A 18 0.26 -16.12 8.33
N GLN A 19 0.46 -17.27 8.97
CA GLN A 19 -0.66 -18.03 9.54
C GLN A 19 -1.00 -17.40 10.89
N GLN A 20 -2.19 -16.80 11.00
CA GLN A 20 -2.77 -16.45 12.29
C GLN A 20 -3.76 -17.54 12.72
N ASN A 21 -3.42 -18.14 13.86
CA ASN A 21 -4.25 -19.05 14.65
C ASN A 21 -5.61 -18.44 14.98
N HIS A 22 -6.68 -19.16 14.69
CA HIS A 22 -7.89 -19.14 15.53
C HIS A 22 -8.39 -20.56 15.73
N HIS A 23 -7.93 -21.18 16.82
CA HIS A 23 -8.66 -22.23 17.51
C HIS A 23 -9.94 -21.61 18.09
N ASN A 24 -11.09 -22.20 17.82
CA ASN A 24 -12.22 -22.13 18.75
C ASN A 24 -12.94 -23.47 18.81
N ASN A 25 -12.81 -24.09 19.99
CA ASN A 25 -13.55 -25.25 20.45
C ASN A 25 -15.05 -24.96 20.48
N PHE A 26 -15.86 -25.87 19.95
CA PHE A 26 -17.21 -26.09 20.44
C PHE A 26 -17.42 -27.58 20.74
N ILE A 27 -17.40 -27.88 22.03
CA ILE A 27 -17.83 -29.15 22.63
C ILE A 27 -19.34 -29.06 22.81
N ILE A 28 -20.11 -29.96 22.18
CA ILE A 28 -21.36 -30.46 22.76
C ILE A 28 -21.43 -31.97 22.55
N ASN A 29 -21.34 -32.69 23.68
CA ASN A 29 -21.63 -34.10 23.86
C ASN A 29 -23.12 -34.41 23.65
N LYS A 30 -23.43 -35.52 22.98
CA LYS A 30 -24.50 -36.46 23.38
C LYS A 30 -24.25 -37.87 22.80
N ARG A 31 -23.83 -38.78 23.68
CA ARG A 31 -23.98 -40.26 23.65
C ARG A 31 -25.48 -40.61 23.63
N CYS A 32 -26.01 -41.79 23.27
CA CYS A 32 -25.60 -43.09 22.73
C CYS A 32 -26.93 -43.84 22.47
N ALA A 33 -27.00 -44.76 21.49
CA ALA A 33 -27.68 -46.07 21.66
C ALA A 33 -27.52 -46.96 20.41
N ASN A 34 -26.99 -48.17 20.65
CA ASN A 34 -26.86 -49.29 19.72
C ASN A 34 -28.19 -49.99 19.45
N SER A 35 -28.36 -50.56 18.25
CA SER A 35 -28.75 -51.98 18.06
C SER A 35 -28.88 -52.35 16.57
N SER A 36 -28.13 -53.37 16.13
CA SER A 36 -28.44 -54.24 14.97
C SER A 36 -29.08 -55.55 15.49
N PRO A 37 -29.37 -56.62 14.70
CA PRO A 37 -29.77 -56.82 13.28
C PRO A 37 -31.08 -57.71 13.27
N PRO A 38 -31.44 -58.67 12.34
CA PRO A 38 -30.87 -59.12 11.05
C PRO A 38 -31.87 -59.48 9.90
N LYS A 39 -31.27 -59.64 8.69
CA LYS A 39 -31.50 -60.60 7.56
C LYS A 39 -32.89 -61.22 7.33
N ARG A 40 -33.34 -61.19 6.06
CA ARG A 40 -33.88 -62.36 5.30
C ARG A 40 -33.96 -62.10 3.77
N ARG A 41 -33.30 -62.98 2.98
CA ARG A 41 -33.70 -63.44 1.62
C ARG A 41 -34.85 -64.45 1.79
N PRO A 42 -35.72 -64.77 0.80
CA PRO A 42 -35.39 -65.25 -0.57
C PRO A 42 -36.39 -64.68 -1.64
N GLN A 43 -36.53 -65.07 -2.91
CA GLN A 43 -36.32 -66.33 -3.62
C GLN A 43 -36.42 -66.09 -5.15
N ARG A 44 -35.73 -66.94 -5.92
CA ARG A 44 -35.84 -67.12 -7.38
C ARG A 44 -37.23 -67.62 -7.79
N GLN A 45 -37.74 -67.19 -8.94
CA GLN A 45 -38.51 -68.06 -9.85
C GLN A 45 -38.14 -67.81 -11.32
N LEU A 46 -38.11 -68.92 -12.07
CA LEU A 46 -37.67 -69.12 -13.45
C LEU A 46 -38.81 -68.85 -14.47
N ARG A 47 -38.47 -68.19 -15.60
CA ARG A 47 -38.76 -68.47 -17.03
C ARG A 47 -40.14 -69.04 -17.47
N PRO A 48 -40.68 -68.63 -18.65
CA PRO A 48 -40.05 -68.93 -19.96
C PRO A 48 -40.15 -67.85 -21.05
N SER A 49 -39.30 -68.01 -22.08
CA SER A 49 -39.37 -67.32 -23.39
C SER A 49 -40.53 -67.87 -24.24
N PRO A 50 -40.94 -67.14 -25.30
CA PRO A 50 -40.36 -67.49 -26.60
C PRO A 50 -39.92 -66.28 -27.42
N ALA A 51 -39.00 -66.56 -28.34
CA ALA A 51 -38.45 -65.63 -29.30
C ALA A 51 -39.52 -65.10 -30.26
N SER A 52 -39.51 -63.78 -30.48
CA SER A 52 -40.08 -63.14 -31.67
C SER A 52 -39.10 -62.06 -32.13
N PHE A 53 -38.57 -62.30 -33.32
CA PHE A 53 -37.77 -61.36 -34.10
C PHE A 53 -38.49 -60.03 -34.26
N LEU A 54 -37.87 -58.94 -33.81
CA LEU A 54 -38.12 -57.60 -34.32
C LEU A 54 -36.76 -56.94 -34.57
N LEU A 55 -36.58 -56.48 -35.81
CA LEU A 55 -35.48 -55.62 -36.24
C LEU A 55 -35.44 -54.40 -35.31
N ALA A 56 -34.50 -54.39 -34.36
CA ALA A 56 -34.13 -53.18 -33.65
C ALA A 56 -33.17 -52.40 -34.55
N ILE A 57 -33.69 -51.33 -35.17
CA ILE A 57 -32.88 -50.28 -35.76
C ILE A 57 -32.00 -49.74 -34.63
N CYS A 58 -30.70 -50.05 -34.66
CA CYS A 58 -29.71 -49.35 -33.86
C CYS A 58 -29.64 -47.90 -34.35
N VAL A 59 -30.52 -47.05 -33.83
CA VAL A 59 -30.22 -45.62 -33.77
C VAL A 59 -29.04 -45.52 -32.82
N ALA A 60 -27.85 -45.31 -33.39
CA ALA A 60 -26.69 -44.92 -32.62
C ALA A 60 -27.07 -43.64 -31.88
N LEU A 61 -27.38 -43.76 -30.58
CA LEU A 61 -27.54 -42.62 -29.69
C LEU A 61 -26.16 -41.96 -29.61
N THR A 62 -25.95 -40.93 -30.42
CA THR A 62 -24.82 -40.02 -30.25
C THR A 62 -24.89 -39.47 -28.83
N PRO A 63 -23.77 -39.40 -28.09
CA PRO A 63 -23.80 -38.91 -26.72
C PRO A 63 -24.37 -37.47 -26.73
N PRO A 64 -25.27 -37.11 -25.80
CA PRO A 64 -26.00 -35.84 -25.80
C PRO A 64 -25.08 -34.61 -25.81
N MET A 65 -23.79 -34.80 -25.47
CA MET A 65 -22.78 -33.76 -25.45
C MET A 65 -22.22 -33.40 -26.84
N ALA A 66 -22.10 -34.36 -27.77
CA ALA A 66 -21.58 -34.10 -29.11
C ALA A 66 -22.56 -33.26 -29.95
N ASN A 67 -23.87 -33.48 -29.78
CA ASN A 67 -24.91 -32.69 -30.42
C ASN A 67 -24.87 -31.23 -29.93
N SER A 68 -24.62 -31.02 -28.63
CA SER A 68 -24.59 -29.69 -28.03
C SER A 68 -23.44 -28.80 -28.54
N THR A 69 -22.29 -29.38 -28.91
CA THR A 69 -21.14 -28.60 -29.42
C THR A 69 -21.32 -28.21 -30.89
N ILE A 70 -21.89 -29.11 -31.71
CA ILE A 70 -22.23 -28.81 -33.11
C ILE A 70 -23.33 -27.73 -33.15
N GLU A 71 -24.38 -27.88 -32.33
CA GLU A 71 -25.44 -26.88 -32.17
C GLU A 71 -24.88 -25.52 -31.74
N CYS A 72 -23.92 -25.49 -30.82
CA CYS A 72 -23.22 -24.26 -30.43
C CYS A 72 -22.52 -23.60 -31.62
N CYS A 73 -21.80 -24.37 -32.43
CA CYS A 73 -21.09 -23.83 -33.60
C CYS A 73 -22.04 -23.27 -34.65
N VAL A 74 -23.13 -23.99 -34.95
CA VAL A 74 -24.18 -23.51 -35.87
C VAL A 74 -24.80 -22.21 -35.34
N ALA A 75 -25.13 -22.16 -34.05
CA ALA A 75 -25.64 -20.93 -33.41
C ALA A 75 -24.62 -19.77 -33.39
N ALA A 76 -23.32 -20.08 -33.43
CA ALA A 76 -22.24 -19.09 -33.53
C ALA A 76 -21.91 -18.68 -34.98
N ASN A 77 -22.77 -19.02 -35.95
CA ASN A 77 -22.58 -18.74 -37.38
C ASN A 77 -21.30 -19.34 -37.97
N VAL A 78 -20.87 -20.51 -37.45
CA VAL A 78 -19.82 -21.31 -38.08
C VAL A 78 -20.42 -22.01 -39.30
N PRO A 79 -19.82 -21.93 -40.51
CA PRO A 79 -20.32 -22.61 -41.70
C PRO A 79 -20.53 -24.10 -41.44
N ASP A 80 -21.61 -24.68 -41.97
CA ASP A 80 -21.99 -26.09 -41.72
C ASP A 80 -20.85 -27.08 -41.99
N VAL A 81 -20.06 -26.82 -43.03
CA VAL A 81 -18.88 -27.63 -43.39
C VAL A 81 -17.85 -27.61 -42.27
N CYS A 82 -17.55 -26.44 -41.70
CA CYS A 82 -16.62 -26.27 -40.59
C CYS A 82 -17.20 -26.86 -39.29
N ALA A 83 -18.48 -26.61 -39.00
CA ALA A 83 -19.14 -27.10 -37.78
C ALA A 83 -19.18 -28.63 -37.72
N LYS A 84 -19.55 -29.29 -38.82
CA LYS A 84 -19.57 -30.76 -38.89
C LYS A 84 -18.17 -31.38 -38.72
N THR A 85 -17.15 -30.71 -39.25
CA THR A 85 -15.79 -31.27 -39.29
C THR A 85 -14.98 -30.99 -38.02
N LEU A 86 -15.17 -29.84 -37.38
CA LEU A 86 -14.31 -29.39 -36.28
C LEU A 86 -15.02 -29.27 -34.93
N CYS A 87 -16.36 -29.21 -34.90
CA CYS A 87 -17.11 -29.05 -33.66
C CYS A 87 -17.65 -30.35 -33.09
N ASN A 88 -17.32 -31.50 -33.69
CA ASN A 88 -17.70 -32.79 -33.13
C ASN A 88 -16.57 -33.36 -32.26
N PRO A 89 -16.65 -33.23 -30.92
CA PRO A 89 -15.59 -33.70 -30.01
C PRO A 89 -15.38 -35.22 -30.06
N THR A 90 -16.35 -35.99 -30.58
CA THR A 90 -16.27 -37.46 -30.72
C THR A 90 -15.67 -37.90 -32.06
N GLN A 91 -15.55 -36.99 -33.02
CA GLN A 91 -15.00 -37.24 -34.35
C GLN A 91 -13.91 -36.21 -34.62
N PRO A 92 -12.70 -36.37 -34.03
CA PRO A 92 -11.57 -35.51 -34.39
C PRO A 92 -11.28 -35.64 -35.89
N PRO A 93 -10.96 -34.54 -36.59
CA PRO A 93 -10.63 -34.60 -38.00
C PRO A 93 -9.37 -35.46 -38.20
N SER A 94 -9.32 -36.17 -39.33
CA SER A 94 -8.12 -36.90 -39.73
C SER A 94 -7.01 -35.93 -40.10
N ASP A 95 -5.77 -36.43 -40.11
CA ASP A 95 -4.59 -35.66 -40.49
C ASP A 95 -4.81 -34.97 -41.85
N PHE A 96 -5.35 -35.68 -42.85
CA PHE A 96 -5.73 -35.09 -44.16
C PHE A 96 -6.80 -34.01 -44.08
N ALA A 97 -7.83 -34.20 -43.24
CA ALA A 97 -8.88 -33.20 -43.06
C ALA A 97 -8.33 -31.92 -42.39
N VAL A 98 -7.29 -32.01 -41.55
CA VAL A 98 -6.62 -30.83 -41.00
C VAL A 98 -5.93 -29.99 -42.09
N TYR A 99 -5.50 -30.59 -43.21
CA TYR A 99 -4.97 -29.84 -44.36
C TYR A 99 -6.10 -29.25 -45.22
N ASP A 100 -7.10 -30.07 -45.60
CA ASP A 100 -8.12 -29.68 -46.59
C ASP A 100 -9.18 -28.69 -46.05
N VAL A 101 -9.56 -28.83 -44.77
CA VAL A 101 -10.69 -28.10 -44.18
C VAL A 101 -10.39 -26.62 -43.99
N PHE A 102 -9.11 -26.25 -43.83
CA PHE A 102 -8.74 -24.88 -43.48
C PHE A 102 -8.26 -24.03 -44.65
N GLU A 103 -7.72 -24.64 -45.71
CA GLU A 103 -7.32 -23.93 -46.93
C GLU A 103 -8.48 -23.75 -47.92
N SER A 104 -9.38 -24.73 -48.04
CA SER A 104 -10.46 -24.68 -49.05
C SER A 104 -11.76 -24.02 -48.56
N ASN A 105 -12.04 -24.06 -47.25
CA ASN A 105 -13.33 -23.63 -46.69
C ASN A 105 -13.22 -22.45 -45.70
N GLU A 106 -12.05 -21.81 -45.59
CA GLU A 106 -11.77 -20.66 -44.71
C GLU A 106 -12.16 -20.86 -43.21
N CYS A 107 -12.22 -22.10 -42.72
CA CYS A 107 -12.62 -22.42 -41.34
C CYS A 107 -11.70 -21.78 -40.28
N SER A 108 -10.49 -21.37 -40.66
CA SER A 108 -9.53 -20.66 -39.82
C SER A 108 -10.10 -19.36 -39.23
N LYS A 109 -10.95 -18.65 -39.99
CA LYS A 109 -11.62 -17.42 -39.55
C LYS A 109 -12.60 -17.64 -38.39
N HIS A 110 -13.07 -18.88 -38.23
CA HIS A 110 -14.05 -19.28 -37.22
C HIS A 110 -13.43 -20.00 -36.02
N LEU A 111 -12.09 -20.11 -35.95
CA LEU A 111 -11.40 -20.86 -34.90
C LEU A 111 -11.76 -20.38 -33.49
N ASN A 112 -11.95 -19.08 -33.28
CA ASN A 112 -12.37 -18.55 -31.98
C ASN A 112 -13.76 -19.08 -31.57
N GLN A 113 -14.72 -19.12 -32.49
CA GLN A 113 -16.07 -19.62 -32.24
C GLN A 113 -16.05 -21.13 -31.99
N ILE A 114 -15.31 -21.87 -32.83
CA ILE A 114 -15.13 -23.32 -32.72
C ILE A 114 -14.49 -23.68 -31.37
N ALA A 115 -13.40 -23.00 -31.00
CA ALA A 115 -12.72 -23.17 -29.72
C ALA A 115 -13.67 -22.97 -28.54
N LYS A 116 -14.42 -21.85 -28.51
CA LYS A 116 -15.38 -21.55 -27.43
C LYS A 116 -16.42 -22.66 -27.26
N CYS A 117 -16.95 -23.17 -28.37
CA CYS A 117 -17.91 -24.27 -28.35
C CYS A 117 -17.26 -25.57 -27.87
N LEU A 118 -16.07 -25.92 -28.38
CA LEU A 118 -15.32 -27.12 -27.97
C LEU A 118 -14.94 -27.08 -26.49
N ALA A 119 -14.46 -25.96 -25.96
CA ALA A 119 -14.15 -25.87 -24.54
C ALA A 119 -15.40 -25.98 -23.67
N SER A 120 -16.57 -25.55 -24.16
CA SER A 120 -17.86 -25.62 -23.47
C SER A 120 -17.81 -24.98 -22.07
N GLY A 121 -17.04 -23.91 -21.93
CA GLY A 121 -16.83 -23.22 -20.66
C GLY A 121 -15.87 -23.91 -19.69
N ARG A 122 -15.07 -24.89 -20.10
CA ARG A 122 -14.19 -25.66 -19.21
C ARG A 122 -12.73 -25.44 -19.61
N ASP A 123 -11.84 -25.46 -18.62
CA ASP A 123 -10.41 -25.36 -18.87
C ASP A 123 -9.84 -26.79 -18.92
N HIS A 124 -9.44 -27.20 -20.12
CA HIS A 124 -8.84 -28.50 -20.38
C HIS A 124 -7.32 -28.42 -20.52
N PHE A 125 -6.71 -27.24 -20.34
CA PHE A 125 -5.30 -27.00 -20.62
C PHE A 125 -4.38 -27.94 -19.86
N GLN A 126 -4.66 -28.19 -18.58
CA GLN A 126 -3.85 -29.12 -17.78
C GLN A 126 -3.82 -30.53 -18.39
N CYS A 127 -4.97 -31.03 -18.85
CA CYS A 127 -5.04 -32.31 -19.55
C CYS A 127 -4.29 -32.24 -20.90
N CYS A 128 -4.55 -31.21 -21.70
CA CYS A 128 -3.95 -31.07 -23.03
C CYS A 128 -2.42 -30.97 -22.98
N SER A 129 -1.90 -30.22 -22.01
CA SER A 129 -0.46 -30.05 -21.79
C SER A 129 0.18 -31.35 -21.34
N ARG A 130 -0.42 -32.04 -20.37
CA ARG A 130 0.10 -33.30 -19.84
C ARG A 130 0.04 -34.46 -20.83
N GLU A 131 -1.02 -34.54 -21.62
CA GLU A 131 -1.22 -35.58 -22.64
C GLU A 131 -0.71 -35.16 -24.02
N ALA A 132 0.02 -34.04 -24.11
CA ALA A 132 0.63 -33.61 -25.35
C ALA A 132 1.56 -34.71 -25.90
N LYS A 133 1.46 -35.00 -27.19
CA LYS A 133 2.43 -35.87 -27.86
C LYS A 133 3.77 -35.15 -28.02
N ASP A 134 3.69 -33.84 -28.27
CA ASP A 134 4.81 -32.91 -28.24
C ASP A 134 4.34 -31.62 -27.55
N LEU A 135 4.96 -31.30 -26.42
CA LEU A 135 4.62 -30.12 -25.62
C LEU A 135 5.17 -28.84 -26.23
N ASP A 136 6.27 -28.92 -27.00
CA ASP A 136 6.88 -27.76 -27.64
C ASP A 136 6.00 -27.22 -28.78
N GLU A 137 5.16 -28.10 -29.35
CA GLU A 137 4.17 -27.77 -30.38
C GLU A 137 2.80 -27.41 -29.76
N SER A 138 2.75 -26.28 -29.03
CA SER A 138 1.60 -25.87 -28.22
C SER A 138 0.67 -24.83 -28.87
N ALA A 139 0.92 -24.43 -30.13
CA ALA A 139 0.25 -23.30 -30.78
C ALA A 139 -1.29 -23.43 -30.86
N CYS A 140 -1.83 -24.64 -30.79
CA CYS A 140 -3.25 -24.97 -30.82
C CYS A 140 -3.88 -25.23 -29.44
N PHE A 141 -3.11 -25.15 -28.34
CA PHE A 141 -3.63 -25.44 -26.99
C PHE A 141 -4.65 -24.40 -26.49
N GLY A 142 -4.75 -23.24 -27.15
CA GLY A 142 -5.87 -22.31 -26.94
C GLY A 142 -7.24 -22.99 -27.07
N LEU A 143 -7.37 -24.01 -27.94
CA LEU A 143 -8.60 -24.79 -28.10
C LEU A 143 -9.08 -25.40 -26.77
N CYS A 144 -8.14 -25.75 -25.88
CA CYS A 144 -8.43 -26.32 -24.57
C CYS A 144 -9.00 -25.32 -23.57
N ARG A 145 -8.88 -24.02 -23.83
CA ARG A 145 -9.48 -22.93 -23.04
C ARG A 145 -10.56 -22.16 -23.79
N GLY A 146 -10.88 -22.57 -25.01
CA GLY A 146 -11.84 -21.86 -25.85
C GLY A 146 -11.28 -20.57 -26.44
N GLU A 147 -9.96 -20.47 -26.53
CA GLU A 147 -9.21 -19.40 -27.18
C GLU A 147 -8.83 -19.90 -28.59
N GLY A 148 -9.05 -19.10 -29.64
CA GLY A 148 -8.62 -19.48 -30.98
C GLY A 148 -7.10 -19.37 -31.16
N GLY A 149 -6.62 -19.60 -32.38
CA GLY A 149 -5.20 -19.45 -32.69
C GLY A 149 -4.76 -17.98 -32.65
N HIS A 150 -3.84 -17.64 -31.74
CA HIS A 150 -3.10 -16.38 -31.72
C HIS A 150 -1.74 -16.47 -32.45
N HIS A 151 -1.40 -17.66 -32.95
CA HIS A 151 -0.14 -17.98 -33.60
C HIS A 151 -0.26 -17.99 -35.12
N SER A 152 0.87 -18.10 -35.82
CA SER A 152 0.85 -18.29 -37.28
C SER A 152 0.05 -19.54 -37.65
N TRP A 153 -0.63 -19.50 -38.80
CA TRP A 153 -1.43 -20.61 -39.29
C TRP A 153 -0.61 -21.92 -39.37
N TYR A 154 0.63 -21.85 -39.84
CA TYR A 154 1.51 -23.01 -39.98
C TYR A 154 1.85 -23.67 -38.63
N SER A 155 2.15 -22.88 -37.61
CA SER A 155 2.39 -23.39 -36.25
C SER A 155 1.12 -24.02 -35.66
N PHE A 156 -0.03 -23.37 -35.87
CA PHE A 156 -1.32 -23.89 -35.42
C PHE A 156 -1.66 -25.24 -36.08
N GLN A 157 -1.45 -25.34 -37.40
CA GLN A 157 -1.65 -26.56 -38.18
C GLN A 157 -0.71 -27.69 -37.74
N THR A 158 0.57 -27.38 -37.52
CA THR A 158 1.56 -28.35 -37.02
C THR A 158 1.14 -28.90 -35.66
N CYS A 159 0.74 -28.03 -34.73
CA CYS A 159 0.20 -28.44 -33.44
C CYS A 159 -1.04 -29.35 -33.59
N LEU A 160 -1.98 -29.00 -34.49
CA LEU A 160 -3.16 -29.86 -34.71
C LEU A 160 -2.75 -31.24 -35.24
N ALA A 161 -1.88 -31.32 -36.24
CA ALA A 161 -1.42 -32.60 -36.79
C ALA A 161 -0.80 -33.51 -35.71
N ILE A 162 -0.14 -32.92 -34.71
CA ILE A 162 0.56 -33.66 -33.66
C ILE A 162 -0.37 -34.00 -32.48
N ASN A 163 -1.18 -33.04 -32.03
CA ASN A 163 -1.84 -33.07 -30.72
C ASN A 163 -3.37 -33.21 -30.78
N ILE A 164 -4.02 -33.15 -31.95
CA ILE A 164 -5.49 -33.06 -32.05
C ILE A 164 -6.24 -34.23 -31.40
N ARG A 165 -5.72 -35.46 -31.49
CA ARG A 165 -6.37 -36.64 -30.89
C ARG A 165 -6.39 -36.54 -29.35
N ASN A 166 -5.29 -36.09 -28.76
CA ASN A 166 -5.16 -35.94 -27.31
C ASN A 166 -6.00 -34.76 -26.82
N ILE A 167 -6.01 -33.64 -27.56
CA ILE A 167 -6.90 -32.50 -27.29
C ILE A 167 -8.37 -32.96 -27.26
N PHE A 168 -8.85 -33.66 -28.29
CA PHE A 168 -10.25 -34.11 -28.35
C PHE A 168 -10.58 -35.15 -27.27
N SER A 169 -9.63 -36.03 -26.91
CA SER A 169 -9.75 -36.92 -25.76
C SER A 169 -9.92 -36.15 -24.45
N CYS A 170 -9.10 -35.13 -24.22
CA CYS A 170 -9.20 -34.25 -23.05
C CYS A 170 -10.54 -33.51 -23.00
N LEU A 171 -11.01 -32.95 -24.12
CA LEU A 171 -12.32 -32.30 -24.21
C LEU A 171 -13.45 -33.25 -23.77
N GLN A 172 -13.47 -34.46 -24.33
CA GLN A 172 -14.47 -35.48 -23.99
C GLN A 172 -14.42 -35.89 -22.52
N ARG A 173 -13.24 -35.93 -21.91
CA ARG A 173 -13.09 -36.26 -20.49
C ARG A 173 -13.57 -35.12 -19.60
N GLY A 174 -13.16 -33.87 -19.89
CA GLY A 174 -13.55 -32.70 -19.11
C GLY A 174 -15.05 -32.41 -19.17
N TYR A 175 -15.71 -32.76 -20.26
CA TYR A 175 -17.18 -32.77 -20.35
C TYR A 175 -17.88 -33.62 -19.28
N ARG A 176 -17.26 -34.71 -18.85
CA ARG A 176 -17.80 -35.62 -17.83
C ARG A 176 -17.30 -35.28 -16.43
N LYS A 177 -16.07 -34.75 -16.32
CA LYS A 177 -15.35 -34.62 -15.04
C LYS A 177 -15.11 -33.18 -14.56
N SER A 178 -15.28 -32.17 -15.41
CA SER A 178 -15.09 -30.78 -15.03
C SER A 178 -16.44 -30.07 -14.90
N PRO A 179 -16.63 -29.16 -13.93
CA PRO A 179 -17.80 -28.28 -13.89
C PRO A 179 -17.76 -27.24 -15.00
N SER A 180 -18.91 -26.77 -15.47
CA SER A 180 -18.98 -25.53 -16.26
C SER A 180 -18.75 -24.30 -15.35
N PRO A 181 -18.62 -23.08 -15.88
CA PRO A 181 -18.42 -21.90 -15.04
C PRO A 181 -19.65 -21.61 -14.16
N PRO A 182 -19.44 -21.02 -12.96
CA PRO A 182 -20.51 -20.45 -12.14
C PRO A 182 -21.31 -19.41 -12.93
N ARG A 183 -22.57 -19.18 -12.55
CA ARG A 183 -23.48 -18.33 -13.32
C ARG A 183 -24.01 -17.17 -12.48
N ASN A 184 -24.65 -16.20 -13.14
CA ASN A 184 -25.39 -15.11 -12.50
C ASN A 184 -24.63 -14.44 -11.36
N ILE A 185 -23.38 -14.02 -11.66
CA ILE A 185 -22.56 -13.30 -10.69
C ILE A 185 -23.25 -11.97 -10.37
N ALA A 186 -23.54 -11.78 -9.08
CA ALA A 186 -24.21 -10.60 -8.56
C ALA A 186 -23.42 -10.01 -7.39
N PHE A 187 -23.56 -8.70 -7.19
CA PHE A 187 -22.90 -7.96 -6.13
C PHE A 187 -23.94 -7.28 -5.25
N GLN A 188 -23.81 -7.42 -3.94
CA GLN A 188 -24.57 -6.67 -2.94
C GLN A 188 -23.60 -5.74 -2.21
N PHE A 189 -23.78 -4.43 -2.38
CA PHE A 189 -22.93 -3.42 -1.78
C PHE A 189 -23.30 -3.23 -0.31
N ILE A 190 -22.38 -3.55 0.60
CA ILE A 190 -22.58 -3.39 2.04
C ILE A 190 -22.08 -2.01 2.50
N GLY A 191 -20.99 -1.54 1.90
CA GLY A 191 -20.41 -0.23 2.18
C GLY A 191 -19.56 0.28 1.03
N THR A 192 -18.59 1.14 1.35
CA THR A 192 -17.67 1.74 0.38
C THR A 192 -16.39 0.93 0.21
N THR A 193 -16.10 0.05 1.17
CA THR A 193 -14.93 -0.83 1.20
C THR A 193 -15.29 -2.32 1.27
N GLU A 194 -16.59 -2.65 1.20
CA GLU A 194 -17.10 -4.01 1.34
C GLU A 194 -18.23 -4.33 0.36
N VAL A 195 -18.13 -5.50 -0.28
CA VAL A 195 -19.11 -6.02 -1.22
C VAL A 195 -19.32 -7.50 -0.95
N LYS A 196 -20.57 -7.95 -0.93
CA LYS A 196 -20.91 -9.36 -0.94
C LYS A 196 -21.10 -9.83 -2.37
N LEU A 197 -20.24 -10.77 -2.78
CA LEU A 197 -20.28 -11.44 -4.07
C LEU A 197 -21.18 -12.68 -3.95
N LEU A 198 -22.10 -12.85 -4.89
CA LEU A 198 -23.00 -14.00 -4.98
C LEU A 198 -22.93 -14.60 -6.38
N TRP A 199 -23.12 -15.91 -6.47
CA TRP A 199 -23.19 -16.62 -7.75
C TRP A 199 -24.14 -17.81 -7.67
N GLU A 200 -24.55 -18.29 -8.84
CA GLU A 200 -25.24 -19.55 -9.02
C GLU A 200 -24.28 -20.66 -9.42
N GLU A 201 -24.66 -21.89 -9.10
CA GLU A 201 -23.90 -23.08 -9.46
C GLU A 201 -23.75 -23.24 -10.99
N PRO A 202 -22.70 -23.97 -11.41
CA PRO A 202 -22.53 -24.40 -12.79
C PRO A 202 -23.79 -24.99 -13.40
N LYS A 203 -24.09 -24.69 -14.68
CA LYS A 203 -25.19 -25.34 -15.40
C LYS A 203 -24.93 -26.83 -15.58
N PHE A 204 -23.67 -27.20 -15.83
CA PHE A 204 -23.26 -28.59 -16.07
C PHE A 204 -22.30 -29.04 -14.99
N ASN A 205 -22.53 -30.27 -14.51
CA ASN A 205 -21.71 -30.93 -13.50
C ASN A 205 -21.53 -30.13 -12.20
N ALA A 206 -22.57 -29.41 -11.75
CA ALA A 206 -22.55 -28.69 -10.47
C ALA A 206 -22.25 -29.60 -9.27
N HIS A 207 -22.72 -30.85 -9.31
CA HIS A 207 -22.48 -31.84 -8.27
C HIS A 207 -21.01 -32.28 -8.15
N LEU A 208 -20.16 -31.97 -9.13
CA LEU A 208 -18.72 -32.25 -9.06
C LEU A 208 -17.93 -31.14 -8.37
N VAL A 209 -18.54 -29.97 -8.13
CA VAL A 209 -17.82 -28.85 -7.53
C VAL A 209 -17.47 -29.17 -6.08
N ASP A 210 -16.20 -29.08 -5.75
CA ASP A 210 -15.66 -29.19 -4.39
C ASP A 210 -15.45 -27.80 -3.78
N HIS A 211 -14.84 -26.88 -4.53
CA HIS A 211 -14.61 -25.51 -4.10
C HIS A 211 -14.61 -24.52 -5.27
N TYR A 212 -14.77 -23.24 -4.92
CA TYR A 212 -14.63 -22.10 -5.82
C TYR A 212 -13.35 -21.35 -5.48
N LEU A 213 -12.58 -20.96 -6.50
CA LEU A 213 -11.52 -19.96 -6.40
C LEU A 213 -12.04 -18.63 -6.89
N ILE A 214 -11.84 -17.60 -6.08
CA ILE A 214 -12.28 -16.25 -6.36
C ILE A 214 -11.07 -15.35 -6.36
N TYR A 215 -10.83 -14.71 -7.49
CA TYR A 215 -9.79 -13.72 -7.66
C TYR A 215 -10.40 -12.34 -7.83
N VAL A 216 -9.91 -11.38 -7.06
CA VAL A 216 -10.36 -9.98 -7.12
C VAL A 216 -9.16 -9.05 -7.25
N TYR A 217 -9.17 -8.20 -8.27
CA TYR A 217 -8.11 -7.24 -8.54
C TYR A 217 -8.65 -5.92 -9.11
N GLU A 218 -7.93 -4.83 -8.86
CA GLU A 218 -8.27 -3.49 -9.38
C GLU A 218 -8.10 -3.44 -10.90
N ARG A 219 -9.12 -2.93 -11.59
CA ARG A 219 -9.12 -2.80 -13.05
C ARG A 219 -8.26 -1.61 -13.48
N ASN A 220 -7.43 -1.79 -14.52
CA ASN A 220 -6.45 -0.82 -15.05
C ASN A 220 -5.15 -0.66 -14.25
N ASN A 221 -4.88 -1.55 -13.29
CA ASN A 221 -3.53 -1.61 -12.73
C ASN A 221 -2.61 -2.30 -13.76
N GLU A 222 -1.64 -1.56 -14.32
CA GLU A 222 -0.67 -2.08 -15.30
C GLU A 222 0.16 -3.25 -14.76
N ARG A 223 0.17 -3.41 -13.43
CA ARG A 223 0.77 -4.52 -12.71
C ARG A 223 -0.30 -5.12 -11.82
N ILE A 224 -0.64 -6.40 -12.02
CA ILE A 224 -1.51 -7.16 -11.09
C ILE A 224 -0.66 -7.44 -9.84
N ASP A 225 -0.37 -6.39 -9.06
CA ASP A 225 0.56 -6.48 -7.92
C ASP A 225 -0.10 -7.15 -6.70
N TYR A 226 -1.44 -7.18 -6.64
CA TYR A 226 -2.19 -7.78 -5.54
C TYR A 226 -3.47 -8.42 -6.07
N GLU A 227 -3.44 -9.75 -6.19
CA GLU A 227 -4.62 -10.56 -6.43
C GLU A 227 -5.05 -11.17 -5.10
N THR A 228 -6.27 -10.90 -4.65
CA THR A 228 -6.80 -11.59 -3.46
C THR A 228 -7.42 -12.89 -3.92
N GLU A 229 -6.81 -14.01 -3.56
CA GLU A 229 -7.38 -15.34 -3.73
C GLU A 229 -8.23 -15.71 -2.52
N VAL A 230 -9.46 -16.13 -2.77
CA VAL A 230 -10.34 -16.70 -1.74
C VAL A 230 -10.84 -18.05 -2.20
N ARG A 231 -10.59 -19.08 -1.38
CA ARG A 231 -11.09 -20.45 -1.58
C ARG A 231 -12.32 -20.69 -0.73
N ILE A 232 -13.44 -21.04 -1.36
CA ILE A 232 -14.74 -21.25 -0.71
C ILE A 232 -15.24 -22.66 -1.02
N ALA A 233 -15.64 -23.44 0.00
CA ALA A 233 -16.25 -24.76 -0.22
C ALA A 233 -17.56 -24.66 -1.04
N ALA A 234 -17.90 -25.70 -1.80
CA ALA A 234 -19.03 -25.69 -2.75
C ALA A 234 -20.39 -25.30 -2.17
N ILE A 235 -20.62 -25.58 -0.88
CA ILE A 235 -21.84 -25.18 -0.15
C ILE A 235 -21.95 -23.65 -0.05
N GLY A 236 -20.83 -22.94 0.00
CA GLY A 236 -20.76 -21.49 -0.02
C GLY A 236 -20.99 -20.94 -1.43
N LYS A 237 -22.10 -20.23 -1.63
CA LYS A 237 -22.47 -19.55 -2.89
C LYS A 237 -22.33 -18.02 -2.82
N SER A 238 -21.68 -17.55 -1.75
CA SER A 238 -21.41 -16.14 -1.55
C SER A 238 -20.17 -15.94 -0.70
N VAL A 239 -19.48 -14.83 -0.92
CA VAL A 239 -18.35 -14.39 -0.09
C VAL A 239 -18.45 -12.89 0.17
N GLN A 240 -18.08 -12.46 1.37
CA GLN A 240 -17.93 -11.03 1.69
C GLN A 240 -16.49 -10.60 1.43
N LEU A 241 -16.31 -9.75 0.44
CA LEU A 241 -15.05 -9.11 0.11
C LEU A 241 -14.90 -7.85 0.98
N LYS A 242 -13.76 -7.71 1.65
CA LYS A 242 -13.46 -6.60 2.58
C LYS A 242 -12.16 -5.90 2.16
N LEU A 243 -11.89 -4.74 2.78
CA LEU A 243 -10.68 -3.94 2.54
C LEU A 243 -10.53 -3.49 1.08
N LEU A 244 -11.66 -3.31 0.38
CA LEU A 244 -11.68 -2.74 -0.96
C LEU A 244 -11.50 -1.23 -0.89
N GLU A 245 -10.98 -0.65 -1.96
CA GLU A 245 -10.78 0.79 -2.07
C GLU A 245 -12.08 1.47 -2.56
N PRO A 246 -12.50 2.59 -1.95
CA PRO A 246 -13.71 3.32 -2.35
C PRO A 246 -13.67 3.86 -3.79
N GLY A 247 -14.83 3.89 -4.44
CA GLY A 247 -15.02 4.43 -5.80
C GLY A 247 -14.19 3.73 -6.88
N THR A 248 -13.70 2.52 -6.61
CA THR A 248 -12.70 1.82 -7.41
C THR A 248 -13.35 0.70 -8.23
N ARG A 249 -12.90 0.54 -9.48
CA ARG A 249 -13.36 -0.51 -10.38
C ARG A 249 -12.56 -1.78 -10.15
N TYR A 250 -13.27 -2.89 -9.93
CA TYR A 250 -12.70 -4.21 -9.71
C TYR A 250 -13.19 -5.19 -10.76
N THR A 251 -12.37 -6.21 -10.98
CA THR A 251 -12.75 -7.42 -11.70
C THR A 251 -12.73 -8.59 -10.73
N ALA A 252 -13.83 -9.33 -10.67
CA ALA A 252 -13.94 -10.58 -9.92
C ALA A 252 -13.98 -11.74 -10.92
N ARG A 253 -13.12 -12.73 -10.73
CA ARG A 253 -13.09 -13.98 -11.48
C ARG A 253 -13.41 -15.14 -10.55
N ILE A 254 -14.36 -15.98 -10.94
CA ILE A 254 -14.77 -17.16 -10.16
C ILE A 254 -14.53 -18.41 -11.00
N ILE A 255 -13.78 -19.35 -10.46
CA ILE A 255 -13.48 -20.65 -11.08
C ILE A 255 -14.06 -21.75 -10.19
N ALA A 256 -14.79 -22.69 -10.80
CA ALA A 256 -15.27 -23.88 -10.12
C ALA A 256 -14.26 -25.02 -10.28
N LEU A 257 -13.91 -25.67 -9.17
CA LEU A 257 -12.98 -26.80 -9.12
C LEU A 257 -13.69 -28.06 -8.66
N ALA A 258 -13.41 -29.17 -9.35
CA ALA A 258 -13.83 -30.50 -8.93
C ALA A 258 -12.73 -31.20 -8.12
N GLU A 259 -13.16 -32.10 -7.24
CA GLU A 259 -12.28 -32.98 -6.48
C GLU A 259 -11.50 -33.91 -7.42
N THR A 260 -10.20 -34.04 -7.20
CA THR A 260 -9.36 -34.99 -7.92
C THR A 260 -9.44 -36.36 -7.26
N GLU A 261 -10.09 -37.31 -7.91
CA GLU A 261 -9.97 -38.72 -7.53
C GLU A 261 -8.56 -39.23 -7.89
N GLY A 262 -7.67 -39.34 -6.90
CA GLY A 262 -6.38 -40.05 -6.99
C GLY A 262 -5.16 -39.23 -6.57
N ASP A 263 -4.24 -39.89 -5.86
CA ASP A 263 -2.97 -39.40 -5.29
C ASP A 263 -1.91 -38.98 -6.34
N GLU A 264 -2.27 -38.19 -7.35
CA GLU A 264 -1.30 -37.49 -8.21
C GLU A 264 -1.20 -36.04 -7.74
N GLU A 265 -0.53 -35.86 -6.60
CA GLU A 265 0.02 -34.58 -6.16
C GLU A 265 0.97 -34.08 -7.26
N SER A 266 0.52 -33.09 -8.05
CA SER A 266 1.44 -32.32 -8.86
C SER A 266 2.18 -31.33 -7.93
N ASP A 267 3.47 -31.15 -8.15
CA ASP A 267 4.42 -30.37 -7.33
C ASP A 267 4.01 -28.87 -7.16
N ASP A 268 3.00 -28.45 -7.91
CA ASP A 268 2.39 -27.12 -8.02
C ASP A 268 0.99 -27.01 -7.38
N GLY A 269 0.42 -28.07 -6.80
CA GLY A 269 -0.80 -28.01 -5.96
C GLY A 269 -2.10 -27.67 -6.70
N GLU A 270 -2.11 -27.68 -8.03
CA GLU A 270 -3.17 -27.12 -8.86
C GLU A 270 -3.58 -28.07 -10.01
N SER A 271 -3.81 -29.36 -9.71
CA SER A 271 -4.12 -30.40 -10.73
C SER A 271 -5.61 -30.81 -10.83
N GLY A 272 -6.52 -29.94 -10.40
CA GLY A 272 -7.97 -30.20 -10.47
C GLY A 272 -8.64 -29.91 -11.81
N ALA A 273 -9.62 -30.74 -12.18
CA ALA A 273 -10.57 -30.50 -13.26
C ALA A 273 -11.38 -29.22 -12.97
N ARG A 274 -11.37 -28.27 -13.90
CA ARG A 274 -11.83 -26.90 -13.61
C ARG A 274 -12.67 -26.28 -14.72
N SER A 275 -13.49 -25.31 -14.33
CA SER A 275 -14.19 -24.44 -15.28
C SER A 275 -13.25 -23.37 -15.84
N LEU A 276 -13.63 -22.75 -16.96
CA LEU A 276 -13.14 -21.41 -17.29
C LEU A 276 -13.66 -20.39 -16.25
N PRO A 277 -12.99 -19.24 -16.10
CA PRO A 277 -13.44 -18.22 -15.16
C PRO A 277 -14.75 -17.56 -15.61
N SER A 278 -15.68 -17.40 -14.69
CA SER A 278 -16.77 -16.43 -14.83
C SER A 278 -16.28 -15.09 -14.33
N GLU A 279 -16.25 -14.10 -15.21
CA GLU A 279 -15.75 -12.75 -14.93
C GLU A 279 -16.91 -11.77 -14.79
N ALA A 280 -16.86 -10.93 -13.77
CA ALA A 280 -17.78 -9.82 -13.60
C ALA A 280 -17.06 -8.59 -13.05
N HIS A 281 -17.58 -7.42 -13.37
CA HIS A 281 -16.99 -6.16 -12.94
C HIS A 281 -17.94 -5.43 -12.02
N PHE A 282 -17.38 -4.73 -11.04
CA PHE A 282 -18.13 -3.87 -10.15
C PHE A 282 -17.31 -2.62 -9.82
N LYS A 283 -18.01 -1.55 -9.44
CA LYS A 283 -17.38 -0.33 -8.89
C LYS A 283 -17.86 -0.21 -7.46
N THR A 284 -16.95 -0.14 -6.50
CA THR A 284 -17.33 0.13 -5.11
C THR A 284 -17.97 1.52 -4.99
N ASN A 285 -18.84 1.69 -4.00
CA ASN A 285 -19.36 3.02 -3.69
C ASN A 285 -18.19 3.94 -3.31
N GLY A 286 -18.22 5.17 -3.79
CA GLY A 286 -17.21 6.17 -3.41
C GLY A 286 -17.54 6.82 -2.07
N MET A 287 -16.54 7.54 -1.55
CA MET A 287 -16.69 8.44 -0.42
C MET A 287 -16.19 9.83 -0.81
N PRO A 288 -16.75 10.89 -0.21
CA PRO A 288 -16.18 12.22 -0.28
C PRO A 288 -14.68 12.21 0.10
N PRO A 289 -13.89 13.18 -0.38
CA PRO A 289 -12.48 13.26 -0.05
C PRO A 289 -12.27 13.29 1.48
N GLN A 290 -11.37 12.47 2.01
CA GLN A 290 -11.05 12.49 3.43
C GLN A 290 -9.90 13.48 3.66
N ILE A 291 -10.16 14.55 4.39
CA ILE A 291 -9.21 15.66 4.57
C ILE A 291 -8.77 15.75 6.02
N LYS A 292 -7.47 15.92 6.22
CA LYS A 292 -6.89 16.23 7.53
C LYS A 292 -5.87 17.35 7.40
N ALA A 293 -5.91 18.32 8.30
CA ALA A 293 -4.84 19.29 8.48
C ALA A 293 -3.51 18.58 8.72
N TYR A 294 -2.47 18.92 7.95
CA TYR A 294 -1.12 18.41 8.19
C TYR A 294 -0.62 18.89 9.56
N LYS A 295 -0.90 20.17 9.88
CA LYS A 295 -0.75 20.74 11.23
C LYS A 295 -2.03 21.46 11.60
N GLU A 296 -2.62 21.10 12.74
CA GLU A 296 -3.82 21.78 13.25
C GLU A 296 -3.55 23.23 13.66
N ARG A 297 -2.31 23.54 14.05
CA ARG A 297 -1.87 24.88 14.43
C ARG A 297 -0.55 25.21 13.77
N VAL A 298 -0.50 26.37 13.11
CA VAL A 298 0.69 26.95 12.48
C VAL A 298 0.99 28.28 13.16
N GLN A 299 2.25 28.50 13.52
CA GLN A 299 2.72 29.69 14.20
C GLN A 299 3.68 30.46 13.31
N VAL A 300 3.48 31.77 13.17
CA VAL A 300 4.38 32.64 12.39
C VAL A 300 4.43 34.05 12.96
N SER A 301 5.57 34.75 12.81
CA SER A 301 5.68 36.17 13.16
C SER A 301 4.90 37.07 12.22
N LEU A 302 4.34 38.15 12.76
CA LEU A 302 3.78 39.25 11.96
C LEU A 302 4.88 39.84 11.06
N GLY A 303 4.56 40.08 9.78
CA GLY A 303 5.52 40.60 8.81
C GLY A 303 6.50 39.56 8.23
N ALA A 304 6.36 38.28 8.57
CA ALA A 304 7.18 37.24 7.98
C ALA A 304 7.06 37.19 6.45
N ASN A 305 8.16 36.84 5.78
CA ASN A 305 8.21 36.76 4.32
C ASN A 305 7.21 35.76 3.75
N SER A 306 6.99 34.64 4.43
CA SER A 306 5.95 33.68 4.08
C SER A 306 5.60 32.72 5.22
N VAL A 307 4.41 32.11 5.12
CA VAL A 307 3.97 30.95 5.91
C VAL A 307 3.31 29.93 4.98
N LEU A 308 3.43 28.63 5.28
CA LEU A 308 2.78 27.56 4.54
C LEU A 308 1.84 26.77 5.46
N MET A 309 0.66 26.46 4.94
CA MET A 309 -0.31 25.57 5.55
C MET A 309 -0.61 24.43 4.59
N ALA A 310 -0.88 23.23 5.11
CA ALA A 310 -1.10 22.06 4.28
C ALA A 310 -2.15 21.12 4.86
N CYS A 311 -2.77 20.34 3.97
CA CYS A 311 -3.71 19.26 4.28
C CYS A 311 -3.33 17.99 3.53
N THR A 312 -3.47 16.86 4.20
CA THR A 312 -3.43 15.53 3.59
C THR A 312 -4.84 15.16 3.16
N ILE A 313 -5.01 14.75 1.90
CA ILE A 313 -6.30 14.42 1.31
C ILE A 313 -6.22 12.98 0.77
N ARG A 314 -7.17 12.13 1.14
CA ARG A 314 -7.39 10.81 0.54
C ARG A 314 -8.65 10.84 -0.31
N ILE A 315 -8.53 10.43 -1.58
CA ILE A 315 -9.62 10.47 -2.57
C ILE A 315 -10.05 9.06 -3.00
N SER A 316 -11.27 8.94 -3.49
CA SER A 316 -11.80 7.72 -4.11
C SER A 316 -11.31 7.55 -5.56
N GLY A 317 -11.29 6.32 -6.08
CA GLY A 317 -11.13 6.06 -7.54
C GLY A 317 -9.71 5.89 -8.10
N GLY A 318 -8.65 6.23 -7.34
CA GLY A 318 -7.26 5.85 -7.63
C GLY A 318 -6.77 6.05 -9.07
N ALA A 319 -6.21 5.00 -9.68
CA ALA A 319 -5.62 5.03 -11.04
C ALA A 319 -6.69 5.07 -12.15
N SER A 320 -7.95 4.78 -11.85
CA SER A 320 -9.06 4.78 -12.80
C SER A 320 -9.77 6.14 -12.89
N ARG A 321 -9.23 7.19 -12.26
CA ARG A 321 -9.89 8.49 -12.15
C ARG A 321 -9.68 9.35 -13.40
N THR A 322 -10.75 10.00 -13.87
CA THR A 322 -10.75 10.87 -15.06
C THR A 322 -10.73 12.35 -14.75
N GLU A 323 -11.08 12.75 -13.52
CA GLU A 323 -11.21 14.16 -13.12
C GLU A 323 -10.36 14.47 -11.89
N GLU A 324 -9.79 15.67 -11.79
CA GLU A 324 -9.00 16.12 -10.65
C GLU A 324 -9.89 16.64 -9.50
N PRO A 325 -9.45 16.58 -8.22
CA PRO A 325 -10.27 17.03 -7.11
C PRO A 325 -10.28 18.56 -7.03
N GLN A 326 -11.45 19.14 -6.75
CA GLN A 326 -11.58 20.58 -6.61
C GLN A 326 -11.11 20.99 -5.21
N ILE A 327 -9.90 21.54 -5.10
CA ILE A 327 -9.30 21.95 -3.83
C ILE A 327 -9.42 23.46 -3.68
N ARG A 328 -9.95 23.91 -2.53
CA ARG A 328 -10.19 25.33 -2.25
C ARG A 328 -9.76 25.70 -0.84
N TRP A 329 -9.29 26.94 -0.67
CA TRP A 329 -8.90 27.49 0.62
C TRP A 329 -9.80 28.66 1.03
N GLU A 330 -10.30 28.64 2.26
CA GLU A 330 -11.12 29.70 2.83
C GLU A 330 -10.51 30.20 4.14
N SER A 331 -10.73 31.48 4.46
CA SER A 331 -10.24 32.06 5.70
C SER A 331 -11.38 32.73 6.47
N LYS A 332 -11.31 32.65 7.80
CA LYS A 332 -12.09 33.46 8.73
C LYS A 332 -11.11 34.32 9.52
N SER A 333 -11.13 35.62 9.22
CA SER A 333 -10.46 36.62 10.04
C SER A 333 -11.18 36.75 11.39
N GLU A 334 -10.40 36.86 12.48
CA GLU A 334 -10.92 37.14 13.82
C GLU A 334 -11.71 38.45 13.89
N GLU A 335 -11.44 39.42 12.99
CA GLU A 335 -12.08 40.74 13.01
C GLU A 335 -13.50 40.76 12.42
N ASN A 336 -13.83 39.87 11.48
CA ASN A 336 -15.06 39.99 10.67
C ASN A 336 -16.07 38.84 10.85
N GLY A 337 -15.74 37.78 11.60
CA GLY A 337 -16.68 36.71 11.99
C GLY A 337 -17.28 35.84 10.86
N ARG A 338 -17.10 36.19 9.58
CA ARG A 338 -17.56 35.43 8.39
C ARG A 338 -16.37 34.80 7.65
N PHE A 339 -16.56 33.59 7.13
CA PHE A 339 -15.63 32.99 6.17
C PHE A 339 -15.75 33.74 4.85
N LEU A 340 -14.64 34.31 4.39
CA LEU A 340 -14.58 34.96 3.09
C LEU A 340 -13.89 34.00 2.13
N GLN A 341 -14.56 33.73 1.00
CA GLN A 341 -13.92 33.07 -0.13
C GLN A 341 -12.81 34.00 -0.62
N LYS A 342 -11.60 33.45 -0.79
CA LYS A 342 -10.45 34.27 -1.18
C LYS A 342 -10.69 34.82 -2.59
N SER A 343 -10.42 36.11 -2.79
CA SER A 343 -10.30 36.68 -4.14
C SER A 343 -9.12 35.97 -4.84
N GLU A 344 -9.42 35.30 -5.95
CA GLU A 344 -8.51 34.51 -6.80
C GLU A 344 -7.28 35.29 -7.30
N ASN A 345 -7.23 36.62 -7.10
CA ASN A 345 -6.41 37.53 -7.89
C ASN A 345 -5.32 38.27 -7.09
N SER A 346 -4.65 37.58 -6.17
CA SER A 346 -3.51 38.15 -5.44
C SER A 346 -2.28 37.25 -5.49
N ASP A 347 -1.21 37.73 -6.14
CA ASP A 347 0.14 37.11 -6.22
C ASP A 347 0.78 36.74 -4.87
N ARG A 348 0.13 37.20 -3.80
CA ARG A 348 0.50 37.00 -2.42
C ARG A 348 0.22 35.58 -1.92
N PHE A 349 -0.63 34.82 -2.61
CA PHE A 349 -0.96 33.46 -2.24
C PHE A 349 -0.54 32.48 -3.33
N ASN A 350 0.03 31.35 -2.94
CA ASN A 350 0.38 30.27 -3.86
C ASN A 350 -0.28 28.97 -3.38
N GLU A 351 -1.16 28.42 -4.20
CA GLU A 351 -1.92 27.21 -3.94
C GLU A 351 -1.49 26.13 -4.90
N SER A 352 -1.20 24.94 -4.38
CA SER A 352 -0.83 23.80 -5.20
C SER A 352 -1.07 22.51 -4.43
N TYR A 353 -1.01 21.40 -5.13
CA TYR A 353 -1.07 20.08 -4.54
C TYR A 353 -0.17 19.12 -5.31
N TYR A 354 0.19 18.01 -4.69
CA TYR A 354 0.90 16.91 -5.34
C TYR A 354 0.49 15.56 -4.77
N VAL A 355 0.69 14.51 -5.57
CA VAL A 355 0.40 13.11 -5.22
C VAL A 355 1.56 12.50 -4.46
N PHE A 356 1.26 11.65 -3.47
CA PHE A 356 2.27 10.94 -2.67
C PHE A 356 3.24 10.12 -3.54
N SER A 357 2.73 9.40 -4.55
CA SER A 357 3.50 8.58 -5.48
C SER A 357 2.63 8.16 -6.66
N ARG A 358 3.23 7.83 -7.81
CA ARG A 358 2.53 7.16 -8.93
C ARG A 358 1.84 5.87 -8.48
N PHE A 359 2.39 5.19 -7.47
CA PHE A 359 1.84 3.94 -6.91
C PHE A 359 0.73 4.16 -5.87
N ARG A 360 0.57 5.39 -5.37
CA ARG A 360 -0.50 5.77 -4.44
C ARG A 360 -1.19 7.05 -4.93
N PRO A 361 -1.88 7.00 -6.10
CA PRO A 361 -2.54 8.15 -6.68
C PRO A 361 -3.70 8.69 -5.81
N ARG A 362 -4.15 7.91 -4.82
CA ARG A 362 -5.26 8.25 -3.91
C ARG A 362 -4.89 9.18 -2.76
N GLU A 363 -3.60 9.41 -2.50
CA GLU A 363 -3.14 10.23 -1.38
C GLU A 363 -2.44 11.49 -1.92
N LEU A 364 -2.90 12.66 -1.47
CA LEU A 364 -2.47 13.97 -1.95
C LEU A 364 -2.05 14.86 -0.76
N ILE A 365 -1.13 15.78 -1.01
CA ILE A 365 -0.86 16.91 -0.13
C ILE A 365 -1.22 18.19 -0.86
N ALA A 366 -2.20 18.92 -0.32
CA ALA A 366 -2.55 20.26 -0.75
C ALA A 366 -1.91 21.28 0.18
N PHE A 367 -1.39 22.38 -0.38
CA PHE A 367 -0.82 23.45 0.41
C PHE A 367 -1.20 24.85 -0.08
N LEU A 368 -1.20 25.79 0.87
CA LEU A 368 -1.35 27.22 0.67
C LEU A 368 -0.15 27.94 1.29
N LYS A 369 0.59 28.66 0.47
CA LYS A 369 1.66 29.57 0.90
C LYS A 369 1.20 31.02 0.84
N ILE A 370 1.21 31.69 1.99
CA ILE A 370 0.91 33.12 2.11
C ILE A 370 2.24 33.88 2.14
N LYS A 371 2.45 34.83 1.23
CA LYS A 371 3.62 35.73 1.19
C LYS A 371 3.32 37.00 1.98
N LYS A 372 4.34 37.65 2.56
CA LYS A 372 4.23 38.92 3.29
C LYS A 372 3.07 38.90 4.31
N VAL A 373 3.24 38.14 5.40
CA VAL A 373 2.19 37.86 6.39
C VAL A 373 1.70 39.15 7.08
N ARG A 374 0.38 39.35 7.10
CA ARG A 374 -0.33 40.51 7.65
C ARG A 374 -1.11 40.14 8.91
N SER A 375 -1.53 41.13 9.69
CA SER A 375 -2.38 40.92 10.87
C SER A 375 -3.73 40.29 10.53
N THR A 376 -4.27 40.59 9.34
CA THR A 376 -5.54 40.05 8.84
C THR A 376 -5.47 38.59 8.40
N ASP A 377 -4.27 38.00 8.32
CA ASP A 377 -4.10 36.60 7.90
C ASP A 377 -4.30 35.63 9.07
N PHE A 378 -4.17 36.10 10.30
CA PHE A 378 -4.33 35.26 11.49
C PHE A 378 -5.81 34.90 11.71
N GLY A 379 -6.04 33.67 12.17
CA GLY A 379 -7.39 33.12 12.33
C GLY A 379 -7.49 31.67 11.84
N ILE A 380 -8.70 31.27 11.49
CA ILE A 380 -9.00 29.91 11.05
C ILE A 380 -8.96 29.85 9.53
N TRP A 381 -8.14 28.96 9.00
CA TRP A 381 -8.08 28.61 7.58
C TRP A 381 -8.71 27.24 7.36
N LYS A 382 -9.52 27.10 6.32
CA LYS A 382 -10.13 25.84 5.91
C LYS A 382 -9.55 25.39 4.58
N CYS A 383 -9.11 24.14 4.53
CA CYS A 383 -8.88 23.43 3.28
C CYS A 383 -10.10 22.59 2.97
N LYS A 384 -10.70 22.81 1.80
CA LYS A 384 -11.84 22.06 1.28
C LYS A 384 -11.41 21.26 0.06
N ALA A 385 -11.96 20.07 -0.08
CA ALA A 385 -11.83 19.29 -1.30
C ALA A 385 -13.18 18.67 -1.65
N ALA A 386 -13.51 18.73 -2.94
CA ALA A 386 -14.74 18.17 -3.48
C ALA A 386 -14.45 17.26 -4.69
N ASP A 387 -15.25 16.21 -4.81
CA ASP A 387 -15.31 15.31 -5.96
C ASP A 387 -16.77 14.89 -6.25
N GLU A 388 -16.98 13.92 -7.15
CA GLU A 388 -18.30 13.39 -7.51
C GLU A 388 -19.08 12.78 -6.33
N TYR A 389 -18.41 12.42 -5.23
CA TYR A 389 -19.03 11.78 -4.06
C TYR A 389 -19.37 12.76 -2.94
N GLY A 390 -18.86 13.99 -2.99
CA GLY A 390 -19.21 15.06 -2.06
C GLY A 390 -18.04 15.99 -1.75
N GLU A 391 -18.22 16.78 -0.70
CA GLU A 391 -17.22 17.73 -0.22
C GLU A 391 -16.86 17.41 1.24
N SER A 392 -15.63 17.72 1.62
CA SER A 392 -15.16 17.67 3.00
C SER A 392 -14.20 18.82 3.27
N GLU A 393 -13.96 19.09 4.55
CA GLU A 393 -13.10 20.20 4.96
C GLU A 393 -12.28 19.87 6.21
N SER A 394 -11.16 20.56 6.37
CA SER A 394 -10.36 20.55 7.61
C SER A 394 -9.87 21.95 7.94
N SER A 395 -9.77 22.26 9.24
CA SER A 395 -9.42 23.60 9.75
C SER A 395 -7.98 23.65 10.30
N ILE A 396 -7.31 24.77 10.06
CA ILE A 396 -5.96 25.09 10.50
C ILE A 396 -5.97 26.44 11.22
N TRP A 397 -5.40 26.50 12.42
CA TRP A 397 -5.26 27.73 13.20
C TRP A 397 -3.94 28.42 12.88
N LEU A 398 -4.00 29.55 12.17
CA LEU A 398 -2.84 30.41 11.95
C LEU A 398 -2.73 31.43 13.09
N THR A 399 -1.69 31.31 13.91
CA THR A 399 -1.52 32.13 15.11
C THR A 399 -0.20 32.87 15.13
N LYS A 400 -0.18 34.03 15.79
CA LYS A 400 1.03 34.83 15.99
C LYS A 400 2.02 34.02 16.83
N SER A 401 3.24 33.87 16.35
CA SER A 401 4.27 33.14 17.08
C SER A 401 4.76 33.95 18.28
N SER A 402 4.94 33.27 19.42
CA SER A 402 5.65 33.78 20.59
C SER A 402 6.81 32.86 20.92
N VAL A 403 7.84 33.42 21.56
CA VAL A 403 8.98 32.64 22.04
C VAL A 403 8.47 31.71 23.16
N ARG A 404 8.67 30.38 22.99
CA ARG A 404 8.19 29.37 23.96
C ARG A 404 8.84 29.58 25.34
N PRO A 405 8.24 29.12 26.45
CA PRO A 405 8.95 29.11 27.74
C PRO A 405 10.13 28.12 27.72
N PRO A 406 11.15 28.32 28.57
CA PRO A 406 12.24 27.34 28.73
C PRO A 406 11.70 26.01 29.27
N ASN A 407 12.34 24.91 28.87
CA ASN A 407 12.08 23.59 29.46
C ASN A 407 12.69 23.51 30.87
N ALA A 408 12.35 22.47 31.64
CA ALA A 408 12.95 22.26 32.96
C ALA A 408 14.46 22.00 32.89
N GLN A 409 14.91 21.29 31.84
CA GLN A 409 16.31 20.93 31.62
C GLN A 409 16.89 21.63 30.39
N PRO A 410 18.20 21.95 30.39
CA PRO A 410 18.87 22.46 29.19
C PRO A 410 18.79 21.42 28.05
N PRO A 411 18.80 21.87 26.79
CA PRO A 411 18.78 20.96 25.64
C PRO A 411 20.03 20.06 25.66
N ALA A 412 19.81 18.75 25.66
CA ALA A 412 20.87 17.76 25.59
C ALA A 412 21.57 17.80 24.22
N THR A 413 22.85 17.40 24.17
CA THR A 413 23.51 17.19 22.87
C THR A 413 22.92 15.98 22.16
N PRO A 414 22.98 15.90 20.81
CA PRO A 414 22.51 14.73 20.07
C PRO A 414 23.13 13.42 20.59
N LEU A 415 24.42 13.45 20.95
CA LEU A 415 25.12 12.31 21.53
C LEU A 415 24.56 11.90 22.91
N GLN A 416 24.37 12.86 23.83
CA GLN A 416 23.79 12.58 25.15
C GLN A 416 22.39 11.98 25.04
N CYS A 417 21.59 12.50 24.10
CA CYS A 417 20.27 11.95 23.81
C CYS A 417 20.38 10.52 23.28
N CYS A 418 21.27 10.24 22.32
CA CYS A 418 21.42 8.91 21.73
C CYS A 418 21.80 7.85 22.75
N VAL A 419 22.72 8.18 23.68
CA VAL A 419 23.07 7.29 24.80
C VAL A 419 21.84 7.02 25.67
N LYS A 420 21.07 8.07 26.00
CA LYS A 420 19.86 7.97 26.83
C LYS A 420 18.76 7.12 26.19
N VAL A 421 18.56 7.20 24.88
CA VAL A 421 17.54 6.39 24.17
C VAL A 421 18.04 5.00 23.78
N GLY A 422 19.29 4.65 24.13
CA GLY A 422 19.86 3.33 23.89
C GLY A 422 20.17 3.07 22.41
N VAL A 423 20.77 4.04 21.72
CA VAL A 423 21.43 3.79 20.43
C VAL A 423 22.64 2.88 20.67
N GLN A 424 22.77 1.82 19.87
CA GLN A 424 23.91 0.90 19.96
C GLN A 424 25.24 1.66 19.86
N GLU A 425 26.22 1.26 20.67
CA GLU A 425 27.53 1.94 20.78
C GLU A 425 28.21 2.13 19.41
N ARG A 426 28.20 1.08 18.57
CA ARG A 426 28.73 1.12 17.19
C ARG A 426 28.04 2.14 16.27
N CYS A 427 26.85 2.59 16.63
CA CYS A 427 26.03 3.54 15.87
C CYS A 427 26.05 4.95 16.47
N LEU A 428 26.72 5.18 17.62
CA LEU A 428 26.80 6.51 18.25
C LEU A 428 27.55 7.54 17.40
N SER A 429 28.37 7.10 16.44
CA SER A 429 28.99 7.97 15.45
C SER A 429 27.96 8.76 14.63
N MET A 430 26.76 8.19 14.41
CA MET A 430 25.64 8.86 13.75
C MET A 430 25.07 10.02 14.57
N CYS A 431 25.36 10.07 15.87
CA CYS A 431 24.95 11.12 16.80
C CYS A 431 26.03 12.20 17.01
N GLY A 432 27.07 12.19 16.19
CA GLY A 432 28.17 13.15 16.25
C GLY A 432 29.27 12.80 17.26
N SER A 433 29.43 11.52 17.62
CA SER A 433 30.52 11.07 18.51
C SER A 433 31.90 11.01 17.84
N ALA A 434 31.97 11.19 16.52
CA ALA A 434 33.24 11.15 15.79
C ALA A 434 33.84 12.57 15.72
N GLU A 435 35.09 12.72 16.18
CA GLU A 435 35.97 13.85 15.86
C GLU A 435 36.24 13.84 14.34
N VAL A 436 35.28 14.28 13.54
CA VAL A 436 35.50 14.58 12.12
C VAL A 436 35.12 16.03 11.92
N GLU A 437 36.12 16.83 11.55
CA GLU A 437 36.14 18.29 11.36
C GLU A 437 35.07 18.88 10.42
N THR A 438 34.10 18.10 9.95
CA THR A 438 33.00 18.66 9.17
C THR A 438 31.95 19.23 10.10
N LYS A 439 31.99 20.56 10.29
CA LYS A 439 30.88 21.42 10.72
C LYS A 439 29.67 21.36 9.75
N ARG A 440 29.25 20.15 9.36
CA ARG A 440 28.05 19.91 8.57
C ARG A 440 27.06 19.19 9.46
N TYR A 441 25.99 19.90 9.81
CA TYR A 441 24.85 19.44 10.60
C TYR A 441 24.02 18.32 9.92
N VAL A 442 24.58 17.66 8.92
CA VAL A 442 23.87 16.67 8.12
C VAL A 442 24.77 15.45 7.95
N PRO A 443 24.38 14.27 8.48
CA PRO A 443 25.15 13.05 8.33
C PRO A 443 25.24 12.69 6.83
N ARG A 444 26.42 12.78 6.24
CA ARG A 444 26.70 12.05 5.00
C ARG A 444 26.61 10.54 5.29
N PRO A 445 26.26 9.70 4.30
CA PRO A 445 25.96 8.30 4.52
C PRO A 445 27.24 7.47 4.66
N PHE A 446 28.01 7.69 5.72
CA PHE A 446 28.78 6.60 6.32
C PHE A 446 27.96 6.09 7.49
N MET A 447 26.85 5.45 7.15
CA MET A 447 26.12 4.65 8.11
C MET A 447 26.96 3.39 8.34
N ASN A 448 27.42 3.18 9.58
CA ASN A 448 28.11 1.94 9.92
C ASN A 448 27.20 0.75 9.56
N GLN A 449 27.80 -0.37 9.15
CA GLN A 449 27.04 -1.57 8.82
C GLN A 449 26.12 -1.95 9.99
N ASN A 450 24.87 -2.32 9.69
CA ASN A 450 23.84 -2.72 10.66
C ASN A 450 23.32 -1.62 11.61
N CYS A 451 23.42 -0.34 11.24
CA CYS A 451 22.83 0.76 12.01
C CYS A 451 21.48 1.27 11.48
N SER A 452 20.92 0.65 10.43
CA SER A 452 19.63 1.07 9.83
C SER A 452 18.47 1.04 10.83
N GLY A 453 18.42 0.02 11.70
CA GLY A 453 17.39 -0.10 12.74
C GLY A 453 17.48 0.95 13.85
N GLU A 454 18.59 1.71 13.93
CA GLU A 454 18.79 2.77 14.92
C GLU A 454 18.41 4.16 14.38
N ILE A 455 18.07 4.29 13.09
CA ILE A 455 17.77 5.58 12.43
C ILE A 455 16.68 6.35 13.18
N SER A 456 15.61 5.68 13.60
CA SER A 456 14.50 6.30 14.34
C SER A 456 14.96 6.98 15.64
N LYS A 457 15.87 6.33 16.37
CA LYS A 457 16.43 6.84 17.63
C LYS A 457 17.46 7.95 17.40
N VAL A 458 18.29 7.81 16.37
CA VAL A 458 19.26 8.86 15.99
C VAL A 458 18.51 10.11 15.55
N LEU A 459 17.49 9.97 14.70
CA LEU A 459 16.67 11.08 14.21
C LEU A 459 15.91 11.78 15.33
N SER A 460 15.37 11.07 16.32
CA SER A 460 14.69 11.71 17.46
C SER A 460 15.64 12.57 18.32
N CYS A 461 16.94 12.24 18.32
CA CYS A 461 17.98 12.98 19.03
C CYS A 461 18.65 14.08 18.19
N ALA A 462 18.77 13.89 16.88
CA ALA A 462 19.33 14.88 15.97
C ALA A 462 18.32 15.96 15.58
N MET A 463 17.01 15.68 15.69
CA MET A 463 15.94 16.56 15.25
C MET A 463 14.95 17.04 16.35
N PRO A 464 15.34 17.24 17.63
CA PRO A 464 14.40 17.74 18.61
C PRO A 464 13.92 19.13 18.20
N GLN A 465 12.60 19.29 18.10
CA GLN A 465 11.92 20.54 17.75
C GLN A 465 12.26 21.06 16.33
N VAL A 466 12.75 20.20 15.42
CA VAL A 466 12.96 20.60 14.03
C VAL A 466 11.69 20.38 13.23
N ASP A 467 11.14 21.49 12.73
CA ASP A 467 9.95 21.52 11.90
C ASP A 467 10.28 22.26 10.60
N ASP A 468 10.87 21.52 9.66
CA ASP A 468 11.20 21.99 8.31
C ASP A 468 10.14 21.55 7.28
N SER A 469 9.01 21.02 7.75
CA SER A 469 7.99 20.43 6.88
C SER A 469 7.47 21.43 5.85
N ASP A 470 7.39 22.72 6.19
CA ASP A 470 6.92 23.77 5.29
C ASP A 470 7.79 23.82 4.03
N CYS A 471 9.11 23.73 4.19
CA CYS A 471 10.06 23.67 3.09
C CYS A 471 9.94 22.35 2.33
N CYS A 472 9.86 21.21 3.03
CA CYS A 472 9.81 19.91 2.38
C CYS A 472 8.51 19.70 1.59
N ILE A 473 7.37 20.20 2.08
CA ILE A 473 6.10 20.19 1.39
C ILE A 473 6.16 21.09 0.15
N GLU A 474 6.73 22.29 0.26
CA GLU A 474 6.92 23.18 -0.88
C GLU A 474 7.83 22.56 -1.96
N MET A 475 8.85 21.82 -1.53
CA MET A 475 9.76 21.06 -2.41
C MET A 475 9.17 19.72 -2.88
N ARG A 476 7.90 19.43 -2.56
CA ARG A 476 7.14 18.24 -2.98
C ARG A 476 7.76 16.91 -2.54
N LEU A 477 8.25 16.85 -1.30
CA LEU A 477 8.69 15.57 -0.72
C LEU A 477 7.51 14.60 -0.59
N PRO A 478 7.65 13.32 -0.99
CA PRO A 478 6.64 12.30 -0.72
C PRO A 478 6.32 12.25 0.77
N ALA A 479 5.04 12.10 1.14
CA ALA A 479 4.67 12.19 2.55
C ALA A 479 5.30 11.10 3.43
N GLN A 480 5.50 9.91 2.87
CA GLN A 480 6.24 8.83 3.52
C GLN A 480 7.70 9.17 3.85
N CYS A 481 8.22 10.30 3.35
CA CYS A 481 9.54 10.85 3.65
C CYS A 481 9.47 12.12 4.51
N LEU A 482 8.29 12.68 4.80
CA LEU A 482 8.15 13.93 5.56
C LEU A 482 8.58 13.81 7.03
N TYR A 483 8.67 12.59 7.57
CA TYR A 483 9.24 12.36 8.90
C TYR A 483 10.73 12.76 9.00
N LEU A 484 11.41 12.92 7.85
CA LEU A 484 12.75 13.48 7.80
C LEU A 484 12.75 15.01 8.01
N CYS A 485 11.59 15.66 7.97
CA CYS A 485 11.43 17.11 8.07
C CYS A 485 10.56 17.55 9.25
N ASP A 486 9.61 16.72 9.69
CA ASP A 486 8.72 16.96 10.82
C ASP A 486 8.96 15.96 11.94
N PHE A 487 9.44 16.44 13.09
CA PHE A 487 9.71 15.61 14.26
C PHE A 487 8.47 14.92 14.87
N ARG A 488 7.25 15.37 14.54
CA ARG A 488 6.00 14.77 15.03
C ARG A 488 5.63 13.49 14.28
N GLU A 489 6.15 13.32 13.07
CA GLU A 489 5.94 12.13 12.29
C GLU A 489 6.86 11.02 12.81
N THR A 490 6.32 9.83 13.00
CA THR A 490 7.10 8.70 13.53
C THR A 490 7.90 8.03 12.41
N PRO A 491 9.24 7.93 12.53
CA PRO A 491 10.05 7.21 11.56
C PRO A 491 9.72 5.71 11.60
N SER A 492 9.56 5.09 10.42
CA SER A 492 9.71 3.64 10.31
C SER A 492 11.16 3.25 10.60
N ASN A 493 11.39 2.12 11.28
CA ASN A 493 12.74 1.62 11.58
C ASN A 493 13.59 1.33 10.34
N LEU A 494 12.99 1.38 9.14
CA LEU A 494 13.67 1.32 7.86
C LEU A 494 13.30 2.56 7.03
N LEU A 495 14.31 3.27 6.52
CA LEU A 495 14.14 4.36 5.56
C LEU A 495 13.74 3.78 4.19
N PRO A 496 12.57 4.13 3.62
CA PRO A 496 12.20 3.67 2.29
C PRO A 496 13.21 4.12 1.23
N HIS A 497 13.58 3.24 0.29
CA HIS A 497 14.57 3.55 -0.75
C HIS A 497 14.24 4.81 -1.56
N ILE A 498 12.95 5.09 -1.80
CA ILE A 498 12.54 6.31 -2.50
C ILE A 498 12.93 7.59 -1.76
N CYS A 499 12.99 7.56 -0.43
CA CYS A 499 13.37 8.72 0.37
C CYS A 499 14.86 9.06 0.26
N LEU A 500 15.71 8.10 -0.16
CA LEU A 500 17.13 8.35 -0.42
C LEU A 500 17.33 9.38 -1.53
N ASN A 501 16.43 9.41 -2.53
CA ASN A 501 16.45 10.37 -3.62
C ASN A 501 16.15 11.81 -3.17
N HIS A 502 15.56 11.97 -1.98
CA HIS A 502 15.16 13.26 -1.42
C HIS A 502 16.08 13.75 -0.31
N ILE A 503 17.13 13.01 0.04
CA ILE A 503 18.03 13.38 1.14
C ILE A 503 18.60 14.78 0.93
N SER A 504 19.15 15.08 -0.26
CA SER A 504 19.70 16.41 -0.58
C SER A 504 18.70 17.56 -0.36
N THR A 505 17.42 17.34 -0.72
CA THR A 505 16.35 18.30 -0.48
C THR A 505 16.06 18.47 1.01
N VAL A 506 16.05 17.38 1.79
CA VAL A 506 15.92 17.44 3.25
C VAL A 506 17.09 18.22 3.85
N GLU A 507 18.33 17.96 3.41
CA GLU A 507 19.52 18.67 3.89
C GLU A 507 19.40 20.17 3.62
N GLN A 508 18.96 20.53 2.41
CA GLN A 508 18.77 21.93 2.02
C GLN A 508 17.73 22.63 2.90
N CYS A 509 16.58 21.98 3.12
CA CYS A 509 15.54 22.50 4.01
C CYS A 509 16.05 22.65 5.46
N ARG A 510 16.83 21.68 5.95
CA ARG A 510 17.45 21.73 7.28
C ARG A 510 18.42 22.90 7.42
N LEU A 511 19.22 23.18 6.40
CA LEU A 511 20.13 24.31 6.39
C LEU A 511 19.37 25.64 6.47
N PHE A 512 18.28 25.78 5.72
CA PHE A 512 17.42 26.97 5.80
C PHE A 512 16.76 27.13 7.17
N GLY A 513 16.28 26.03 7.77
CA GLY A 513 15.74 26.04 9.13
C GLY A 513 16.79 26.44 10.17
N THR A 514 17.99 25.86 10.10
CA THR A 514 19.10 26.14 11.02
C THR A 514 19.53 27.59 10.96
N GLN A 515 19.58 28.18 9.75
CA GLN A 515 19.91 29.60 9.61
C GLN A 515 18.91 30.50 10.32
N LYS A 516 17.62 30.14 10.42
CA LYS A 516 16.60 30.95 11.12
C LYS A 516 16.76 30.94 12.64
N ARG A 517 17.47 29.97 13.20
CA ARG A 517 17.67 29.83 14.65
C ARG A 517 18.79 30.74 15.17
N PRO A 518 18.82 31.02 16.48
CA PRO A 518 19.88 31.81 17.08
C PRO A 518 21.26 31.14 16.93
N SER A 519 22.30 31.94 16.77
CA SER A 519 23.68 31.45 16.84
C SER A 519 24.07 31.03 18.26
N SER A 520 25.20 30.33 18.41
CA SER A 520 25.73 30.01 19.74
C SER A 520 26.13 31.28 20.48
N VAL A 521 25.82 31.32 21.77
CA VAL A 521 26.30 32.37 22.68
C VAL A 521 27.83 32.33 22.75
N ARG A 522 28.46 33.51 22.70
CA ARG A 522 29.91 33.71 22.76
C ARG A 522 30.31 34.43 24.05
N ASN A 523 31.57 34.26 24.46
CA ASN A 523 32.16 34.95 25.62
C ASN A 523 31.35 34.88 26.92
N LEU A 524 30.69 33.73 27.18
CA LEU A 524 30.00 33.47 28.44
C LEU A 524 30.99 33.47 29.60
N LYS A 525 30.80 34.37 30.55
CA LYS A 525 31.63 34.55 31.75
C LYS A 525 30.76 34.69 32.98
N ALA A 526 31.28 34.26 34.11
CA ALA A 526 30.68 34.44 35.43
C ALA A 526 31.60 35.31 36.30
N GLN A 527 31.02 36.28 36.99
CA GLN A 527 31.73 37.16 37.93
C GLN A 527 30.98 37.15 39.25
N LEU A 528 31.68 36.89 40.37
CA LEU A 528 31.09 37.03 41.69
C LEU A 528 30.71 38.50 41.92
N SER A 529 29.50 38.73 42.41
CA SER A 529 29.00 40.05 42.74
C SER A 529 28.39 39.98 44.15
N SER A 530 29.12 40.46 45.16
CA SER A 530 28.53 40.68 46.48
C SER A 530 27.81 42.02 46.46
N LEU A 531 26.48 42.02 46.47
CA LEU A 531 25.74 43.22 46.82
C LEU A 531 25.83 43.37 48.34
N ALA A 532 26.48 44.45 48.80
CA ALA A 532 26.47 44.82 50.20
C ALA A 532 25.03 45.21 50.60
N ALA A 533 24.28 44.27 51.15
CA ALA A 533 23.06 44.58 51.86
C ALA A 533 23.42 44.94 53.30
N THR A 534 23.24 46.21 53.64
CA THR A 534 23.15 46.67 55.02
C THR A 534 22.09 45.83 55.74
N ASP A 535 22.50 45.09 56.76
CA ASP A 535 21.67 44.31 57.69
C ASP A 535 20.77 43.24 57.07
N SER A 536 21.38 42.15 56.59
CA SER A 536 20.97 40.74 56.71
C SER A 536 21.82 39.90 55.75
N ALA A 537 22.37 38.76 56.22
CA ALA A 537 23.21 37.79 55.51
C ALA A 537 23.37 38.02 53.99
N ALA A 538 24.53 38.55 53.57
CA ALA A 538 24.83 38.81 52.16
C ALA A 538 24.65 37.54 51.32
N VAL A 539 23.58 37.47 50.54
CA VAL A 539 23.37 36.35 49.60
C VAL A 539 24.37 36.50 48.46
N PRO A 540 25.28 35.55 48.24
CA PRO A 540 26.21 35.63 47.13
C PRO A 540 25.43 35.62 45.82
N LEU A 541 25.63 36.64 44.99
CA LEU A 541 25.04 36.74 43.66
C LEU A 541 26.12 36.50 42.61
N LEU A 542 25.78 35.74 41.59
CA LEU A 542 26.66 35.50 40.45
C LEU A 542 26.14 36.30 39.26
N LEU A 543 26.98 37.18 38.72
CA LEU A 543 26.70 37.93 37.50
C LEU A 543 27.20 37.14 36.29
N LEU A 544 26.27 36.68 35.47
CA LEU A 544 26.54 36.06 34.19
C LEU A 544 26.52 37.12 33.09
N ARG A 545 27.51 37.09 32.19
CA ARG A 545 27.60 37.98 31.02
C ARG A 545 27.98 37.21 29.77
N TRP A 546 27.43 37.59 28.63
CA TRP A 546 27.73 36.99 27.34
C TRP A 546 27.55 37.99 26.18
N ASP A 547 28.01 37.63 24.98
CA ASP A 547 27.77 38.43 23.77
C ASP A 547 26.40 38.12 23.17
N ALA A 548 25.80 39.12 22.53
CA ALA A 548 24.56 38.92 21.78
C ALA A 548 24.75 37.86 20.69
N ALA A 549 23.89 36.85 20.69
CA ALA A 549 23.81 35.85 19.63
C ALA A 549 22.93 36.38 18.49
N ASP A 550 23.41 36.24 17.25
CA ASP A 550 22.65 36.57 16.05
C ASP A 550 21.28 35.89 16.08
N ARG A 551 20.21 36.65 15.77
CA ARG A 551 18.81 36.19 15.70
C ARG A 551 18.22 35.67 17.01
N ALA A 552 18.84 35.94 18.16
CA ALA A 552 18.24 35.65 19.47
C ALA A 552 17.25 36.75 19.89
N ASP A 553 16.01 36.35 20.20
CA ASP A 553 15.00 37.23 20.79
C ASP A 553 14.93 37.12 22.32
N ASN A 554 15.38 35.99 22.86
CA ASN A 554 15.42 35.69 24.29
C ASN A 554 16.64 34.82 24.61
N TYR A 555 17.03 34.76 25.88
CA TYR A 555 18.03 33.82 26.37
C TYR A 555 17.45 32.99 27.51
N TYR A 556 17.70 31.70 27.50
CA TYR A 556 17.42 30.83 28.64
C TYR A 556 18.72 30.50 29.34
N VAL A 557 18.75 30.78 30.63
CA VAL A 557 19.89 30.51 31.51
C VAL A 557 19.48 29.40 32.46
N TYR A 558 20.26 28.32 32.48
CA TYR A 558 20.09 27.16 33.35
C TYR A 558 21.30 27.08 34.28
N TRP A 559 21.08 26.71 35.54
CA TRP A 559 22.17 26.46 36.49
C TRP A 559 21.81 25.38 37.50
N ARG A 560 22.83 24.71 38.04
CA ARG A 560 22.71 23.71 39.10
C ARG A 560 23.98 23.63 39.95
N GLY A 561 23.86 23.14 41.19
CA GLY A 561 24.99 22.75 42.02
C GLY A 561 25.54 21.37 41.65
N ARG A 562 26.73 21.04 42.17
CA ARG A 562 27.46 19.79 41.87
C ARG A 562 26.66 18.51 42.20
N ASN A 563 25.86 18.55 43.26
CA ASN A 563 25.06 17.41 43.72
C ASN A 563 23.57 17.56 43.39
N ASP A 564 23.19 18.63 42.67
CA ASP A 564 21.80 18.89 42.35
C ASP A 564 21.43 18.14 41.06
N ALA A 565 20.48 17.21 41.18
CA ALA A 565 19.94 16.50 40.02
C ALA A 565 19.04 17.41 39.15
N GLU A 566 18.43 18.43 39.76
CA GLU A 566 17.51 19.34 39.10
C GLU A 566 18.18 20.63 38.61
N TRP A 567 17.68 21.15 37.50
CA TRP A 567 18.13 22.42 36.93
C TRP A 567 17.19 23.54 37.34
N THR A 568 17.75 24.66 37.78
CA THR A 568 17.00 25.92 37.89
C THR A 568 17.15 26.70 36.60
N ASN A 569 16.11 27.39 36.14
CA ASN A 569 16.16 28.18 34.93
C ASN A 569 15.50 29.56 35.06
N LYS A 570 15.93 30.50 34.21
CA LYS A 570 15.36 31.84 34.08
C LYS A 570 15.55 32.38 32.66
N SER A 571 14.56 33.12 32.17
CA SER A 571 14.63 33.81 30.88
C SER A 571 15.17 35.24 31.01
N ALA A 572 15.97 35.67 30.04
CA ALA A 572 16.49 37.02 29.92
C ALA A 572 16.12 37.60 28.54
N ALA A 573 15.04 38.40 28.49
CA ALA A 573 14.49 38.97 27.26
C ALA A 573 15.47 39.99 26.65
N LYS A 574 16.23 39.58 25.62
CA LYS A 574 17.29 40.34 24.94
C LYS A 574 18.42 40.87 25.82
N ASN A 575 18.37 40.66 27.13
CA ASN A 575 19.42 41.06 28.05
C ASN A 575 20.57 40.05 27.98
N THR A 576 21.79 40.55 27.85
CA THR A 576 23.02 39.74 27.75
C THR A 576 23.73 39.58 29.09
N GLN A 577 23.06 39.97 30.17
CA GLN A 577 23.53 39.77 31.54
C GLN A 577 22.38 39.34 32.46
N LEU A 578 22.70 38.48 33.43
CA LEU A 578 21.73 38.00 34.41
C LEU A 578 22.40 37.77 35.76
N HIS A 579 21.78 38.31 36.82
CA HIS A 579 22.12 37.95 38.19
C HIS A 579 21.36 36.67 38.58
N ILE A 580 22.08 35.67 39.05
CA ILE A 580 21.52 34.45 39.63
C ILE A 580 21.93 34.31 41.10
N ASN A 581 21.05 33.69 41.89
CA ASN A 581 21.34 33.37 43.28
C ASN A 581 22.39 32.25 43.34
N ALA A 582 23.50 32.51 44.02
CA ALA A 582 24.59 31.55 44.23
C ALA A 582 24.65 31.02 45.68
N ALA A 583 23.52 31.07 46.42
CA ALA A 583 23.42 30.53 47.78
C ALA A 583 23.83 29.04 47.85
N ASN A 584 23.55 28.27 46.79
CA ASN A 584 24.13 26.95 46.58
C ASN A 584 25.33 27.11 45.64
N ALA A 585 26.46 26.45 45.93
CA ALA A 585 27.65 26.49 45.10
C ALA A 585 27.33 26.06 43.66
N VAL A 586 27.16 27.03 42.76
CA VAL A 586 26.83 26.80 41.36
C VAL A 586 28.05 26.19 40.67
N ASP A 587 27.89 24.99 40.11
CA ASP A 587 28.99 24.23 39.48
C ASP A 587 28.86 24.28 37.94
N GLU A 588 27.64 24.32 37.42
CA GLU A 588 27.37 24.36 35.99
C GLU A 588 26.34 25.44 35.62
N VAL A 589 26.63 26.16 34.54
CA VAL A 589 25.74 27.15 33.92
C VAL A 589 25.63 26.84 32.43
N VAL A 590 24.41 26.90 31.89
CA VAL A 590 24.14 26.75 30.46
C VAL A 590 23.32 27.95 29.97
N VAL A 591 23.78 28.61 28.91
CA VAL A 591 23.04 29.70 28.26
C VAL A 591 22.69 29.31 26.83
N VAL A 592 21.44 29.54 26.46
CA VAL A 592 20.91 29.19 25.14
C VAL A 592 20.14 30.38 24.57
N GLY A 593 20.50 30.82 23.36
CA GLY A 593 19.71 31.79 22.62
C GLY A 593 18.41 31.15 22.10
N ALA A 594 17.31 31.88 22.14
CA ALA A 594 16.00 31.41 21.70
C ALA A 594 15.29 32.44 20.83
N ASN A 595 14.58 31.97 19.82
CA ASN A 595 13.63 32.76 19.05
C ASN A 595 12.40 31.90 18.68
N ILE A 596 11.52 32.45 17.86
CA ILE A 596 10.31 31.75 17.43
C ILE A 596 10.56 30.49 16.57
N TYR A 597 11.75 30.32 15.98
CA TYR A 597 12.14 29.17 15.17
C TYR A 597 12.87 28.08 15.99
N GLY A 598 13.10 28.31 17.28
CA GLY A 598 13.66 27.36 18.22
C GLY A 598 14.88 27.86 18.98
N LEU A 599 15.61 26.91 19.56
CA LEU A 599 16.83 27.13 20.33
C LEU A 599 18.06 27.15 19.43
N GLY A 600 19.01 28.01 19.76
CA GLY A 600 20.38 27.94 19.25
C GLY A 600 21.21 26.87 19.98
N PRO A 601 22.47 26.66 19.57
CA PRO A 601 23.39 25.77 20.27
C PRO A 601 23.62 26.25 21.71
N ALA A 602 23.58 25.31 22.67
CA ALA A 602 23.82 25.60 24.07
C ALA A 602 25.29 25.88 24.36
N ARG A 603 25.56 26.89 25.19
CA ARG A 603 26.90 27.20 25.69
C ARG A 603 26.97 26.91 27.19
N ALA A 604 27.79 25.94 27.56
CA ALA A 604 28.03 25.59 28.96
C ALA A 604 29.28 26.29 29.52
N LEU A 605 29.25 26.59 30.82
CA LEU A 605 30.36 27.08 31.62
C LEU A 605 30.39 26.25 32.91
N SER A 606 31.52 25.58 33.16
CA SER A 606 31.78 24.90 34.44
C SER A 606 32.57 25.82 35.35
N LEU A 607 32.09 26.01 36.57
CA LEU A 607 32.67 26.84 37.60
C LEU A 607 33.40 25.90 38.56
N LYS A 608 34.71 25.71 38.35
CA LYS A 608 35.52 24.92 39.29
C LYS A 608 35.56 25.63 40.64
N ALA A 609 35.17 24.95 41.71
CA ALA A 609 35.53 25.35 43.06
C ALA A 609 37.06 25.33 43.17
N ASN A 610 37.66 26.49 43.46
CA ASN A 610 39.04 26.54 43.96
C ASN A 610 39.09 26.02 45.39
#